data_AF-A0A1X7ADE8-F1
#
_entry.id   AF-A0A1X7ADE8-F1
#
_cell.length_a   1.000
_cell.length_b   1.000
_cell.length_c   1.000
_cell.angle_alpha   90.00
_cell.angle_beta   90.00
_cell.angle_gamma   90.00
#
_symmetry.space_group_name_H-M   'P 1'
#
loop_
_entity.id
_entity.type
_entity.pdbx_description
1 polymer ?
#
loop_
_entity_poly.entity_id
_entity_poly.type
_entity_poly.pdbx_seq_one_letter_code
_entity_poly.pdbx_strand_id
1 'polypeptide(L)'
;MSEQRGRTLTKNPWCGDFVETCIRMGLPDEPLLGALGKNPYWARNWLLFGREVQPIIGAVLVFERGSGGHVGFAIGQDDTHFYVLGGNQSDAVTIARIIKSRLLGARWPATYPPRLQRLATMKPGEFLSTTNEI
;
A
#
# COMPACT_ATOMS: atom_id res chain seq x y z
N MET A 1 6.76 -21.24 -40.62
CA MET A 1 5.61 -20.51 -40.04
C MET A 1 4.96 -21.48 -39.05
N SER A 2 5.02 -21.32 -37.73
CA SER A 2 4.78 -20.12 -36.94
C SER A 2 5.62 -20.16 -35.65
N GLU A 3 6.16 -19.01 -35.29
CA GLU A 3 6.91 -18.76 -34.07
C GLU A 3 5.89 -18.55 -32.94
N GLN A 4 5.82 -19.49 -31.99
CA GLN A 4 5.06 -19.29 -30.76
C GLN A 4 5.82 -18.28 -29.90
N ARG A 5 5.40 -17.02 -29.95
CA ARG A 5 5.85 -15.97 -29.03
C ARG A 5 5.66 -16.48 -27.60
N GLY A 6 6.78 -16.62 -26.87
CA GLY A 6 6.76 -16.89 -25.44
C GLY A 6 5.89 -15.87 -24.73
N ARG A 7 4.77 -16.35 -24.17
CA ARG A 7 3.88 -15.55 -23.34
C ARG A 7 4.65 -15.26 -22.05
N THR A 8 5.20 -14.06 -21.92
CA THR A 8 5.74 -13.58 -20.65
C THR A 8 4.64 -13.78 -19.60
N LEU A 9 4.91 -14.60 -18.57
CA LEU A 9 4.01 -14.71 -17.43
C LEU A 9 3.82 -13.29 -16.90
N THR A 10 2.62 -12.75 -17.08
CA THR A 10 2.29 -11.42 -16.56
C THR A 10 2.48 -11.49 -15.06
N LYS A 11 3.51 -10.82 -14.55
CA LYS A 11 3.79 -10.73 -13.13
C LYS A 11 2.56 -10.14 -12.44
N ASN A 12 1.80 -10.99 -11.76
CA ASN A 12 0.54 -10.59 -11.15
C ASN A 12 0.83 -9.50 -10.11
N PRO A 13 0.21 -8.32 -10.21
CA PRO A 13 0.49 -7.26 -9.26
C PRO A 13 -0.05 -7.63 -7.87
N TRP A 14 0.84 -8.03 -6.96
CA TRP A 14 0.49 -8.56 -5.63
C TRP A 14 0.54 -7.52 -4.48
N CYS A 15 0.49 -6.22 -4.81
CA CYS A 15 0.42 -5.17 -3.78
C CYS A 15 -0.85 -5.26 -2.91
N GLY A 16 -2.01 -5.61 -3.50
CA GLY A 16 -3.26 -5.79 -2.76
C GLY A 16 -3.26 -7.04 -1.88
N ASP A 17 -2.66 -8.14 -2.36
CA ASP A 17 -2.50 -9.39 -1.60
C ASP A 17 -1.64 -9.21 -0.34
N PHE A 18 -0.54 -8.45 -0.46
CA PHE A 18 0.29 -8.09 0.69
C PHE A 18 -0.51 -7.32 1.74
N VAL A 19 -1.24 -6.27 1.33
CA VAL A 19 -2.03 -5.45 2.27
C VAL A 19 -3.17 -6.28 2.87
N GLU A 20 -3.85 -7.12 2.10
CA GLU A 20 -4.87 -8.03 2.60
C GLU A 20 -4.30 -8.95 3.68
N THR A 21 -3.20 -9.61 3.38
CA THR A 21 -2.53 -10.53 4.31
C THR A 21 -2.20 -9.83 5.62
N CYS A 22 -1.60 -8.64 5.57
CA CYS A 22 -1.29 -7.86 6.78
C CYS A 22 -2.54 -7.50 7.58
N ILE A 23 -3.63 -7.07 6.92
CA ILE A 23 -4.89 -6.72 7.59
C ILE A 23 -5.53 -7.97 8.21
N ARG A 24 -5.61 -9.10 7.49
CA ARG A 24 -6.19 -10.34 8.01
C ARG A 24 -5.43 -10.90 9.21
N MET A 25 -4.11 -10.77 9.21
CA MET A 25 -3.26 -11.24 10.31
C MET A 25 -3.29 -10.31 11.52
N GLY A 26 -3.26 -8.99 11.29
CA GLY A 26 -3.21 -7.99 12.37
C GLY A 26 -4.58 -7.58 12.93
N LEU A 27 -5.64 -7.70 12.11
CA LEU A 27 -6.99 -7.26 12.40
C LEU A 27 -8.00 -8.30 11.85
N PRO A 28 -8.06 -9.51 12.41
CA PRO A 28 -8.84 -10.63 11.86
C PRO A 28 -10.34 -10.34 11.70
N ASP A 29 -10.89 -9.51 12.59
CA ASP A 29 -12.31 -9.13 12.60
C ASP A 29 -12.61 -7.86 11.78
N GLU A 30 -11.61 -7.25 11.14
CA GLU A 30 -11.82 -6.04 10.34
C GLU A 30 -12.60 -6.37 9.06
N PRO A 31 -13.74 -5.68 8.81
CA PRO A 31 -14.59 -6.00 7.68
C PRO A 31 -13.99 -5.50 6.36
N LEU A 32 -13.90 -6.39 5.37
CA LEU A 32 -13.66 -6.05 3.98
C LEU A 32 -14.98 -6.09 3.22
N LEU A 33 -15.57 -4.92 2.95
CA LEU A 33 -16.92 -4.79 2.41
C LEU A 33 -16.94 -4.48 0.90
N GLY A 34 -18.09 -4.68 0.26
CA GLY A 34 -18.33 -4.26 -1.12
C GLY A 34 -17.35 -4.87 -2.13
N ALA A 35 -16.81 -4.05 -3.03
CA ALA A 35 -15.86 -4.52 -4.04
C ALA A 35 -14.51 -4.95 -3.42
N LEU A 36 -14.12 -4.38 -2.27
CA LEU A 36 -12.90 -4.78 -1.56
C LEU A 36 -13.00 -6.21 -1.04
N GLY A 37 -14.12 -6.59 -0.42
CA GLY A 37 -14.36 -7.96 0.03
C GLY A 37 -14.44 -8.99 -1.10
N LYS A 38 -14.72 -8.56 -2.33
CA LYS A 38 -14.79 -9.43 -3.52
C LYS A 38 -13.46 -9.57 -4.25
N ASN A 39 -12.67 -8.49 -4.30
CA ASN A 39 -11.39 -8.47 -5.00
C ASN A 39 -10.40 -7.54 -4.27
N PRO A 40 -9.76 -8.03 -3.20
CA PRO A 40 -8.75 -7.28 -2.45
C PRO A 40 -7.41 -7.15 -3.20
N TYR A 41 -7.17 -7.96 -4.23
CA TYR A 41 -5.98 -7.86 -5.08
C TYR A 41 -5.97 -6.59 -5.93
N TRP A 42 -7.14 -6.01 -6.20
CA TRP A 42 -7.23 -4.75 -6.93
C TRP A 42 -6.97 -3.54 -6.03
N ALA A 43 -5.81 -2.90 -6.21
CA ALA A 43 -5.36 -1.79 -5.38
C ALA A 43 -6.41 -0.68 -5.18
N ARG A 44 -7.17 -0.30 -6.22
CA ARG A 44 -8.17 0.77 -6.09
C ARG A 44 -9.37 0.39 -5.24
N ASN A 45 -9.68 -0.89 -5.08
CA ASN A 45 -10.77 -1.32 -4.18
C ASN A 45 -10.48 -0.99 -2.73
N TRP A 46 -9.21 -0.82 -2.35
CA TRP A 46 -8.81 -0.39 -1.01
C TRP A 46 -9.30 1.02 -0.66
N LEU A 47 -9.80 1.81 -1.62
CA LEU A 47 -10.53 3.05 -1.32
C LEU A 47 -11.85 2.81 -0.58
N LEU A 48 -12.32 1.56 -0.49
CA LEU A 48 -13.51 1.18 0.29
C LEU A 48 -13.15 0.66 1.68
N PHE A 49 -11.86 0.62 2.03
CA PHE A 49 -11.39 0.09 3.31
C PHE A 49 -11.73 1.04 4.45
N GLY A 50 -12.41 0.53 5.47
CA GLY A 50 -12.70 1.25 6.72
C GLY A 50 -13.15 2.70 6.54
N ARG A 51 -12.45 3.62 7.21
CA ARG A 51 -12.76 5.06 7.21
C ARG A 51 -11.73 5.88 6.43
N GLU A 52 -12.18 6.98 5.82
CA GLU A 52 -11.28 7.96 5.23
C GLU A 52 -10.50 8.72 6.29
N VAL A 53 -9.21 8.95 6.04
CA VAL A 53 -8.33 9.74 6.92
C VAL A 53 -7.39 10.59 6.09
N GLN A 54 -6.76 11.57 6.72
CA GLN A 54 -5.53 12.15 6.18
C GLN A 54 -4.40 11.11 6.25
N PRO A 55 -3.37 11.19 5.40
CA PRO A 55 -2.20 10.32 5.50
C PRO A 55 -1.54 10.42 6.88
N ILE A 56 -1.62 9.32 7.64
CA ILE A 56 -1.03 9.12 8.96
C ILE A 56 -0.25 7.82 8.98
N ILE A 57 0.65 7.65 9.94
CA ILE A 57 1.45 6.43 10.07
C ILE A 57 0.55 5.17 10.10
N GLY A 58 0.90 4.16 9.30
CA GLY A 58 0.15 2.90 9.19
C GLY A 58 -1.13 2.97 8.36
N ALA A 59 -1.58 4.14 7.90
CA ALA A 59 -2.74 4.24 7.02
C ALA A 59 -2.49 3.50 5.69
N VAL A 60 -3.53 2.86 5.16
CA VAL A 60 -3.50 2.27 3.82
C VAL A 60 -3.60 3.40 2.80
N LEU A 61 -2.53 3.62 2.04
CA LEU A 61 -2.49 4.61 0.96
C LEU A 61 -2.76 3.92 -0.37
N VAL A 62 -3.67 4.51 -1.14
CA VAL A 62 -4.04 4.03 -2.47
C VAL A 62 -3.58 5.05 -3.51
N PHE A 63 -2.86 4.59 -4.51
CA PHE A 63 -2.28 5.43 -5.55
C PHE A 63 -2.78 5.04 -6.95
N GLU A 64 -2.87 6.02 -7.84
CA GLU A 64 -3.03 5.74 -9.26
C GLU A 64 -1.73 5.18 -9.86
N ARG A 65 -1.87 4.31 -10.86
CA ARG A 65 -0.77 3.79 -11.68
C ARG A 65 -1.30 3.38 -13.06
N GLY A 66 -1.37 4.34 -13.98
CA GLY A 66 -2.01 4.15 -15.29
C GLY A 66 -3.48 3.74 -15.13
N SER A 67 -3.93 2.73 -15.87
CA SER A 67 -5.28 2.15 -15.71
C SER A 67 -5.47 1.38 -14.41
N GLY A 68 -4.39 1.08 -13.68
CA GLY A 68 -4.43 0.39 -12.40
C GLY A 68 -4.15 1.27 -11.19
N GLY A 69 -3.62 0.64 -10.14
CA GLY A 69 -3.24 1.34 -8.92
C GLY A 69 -2.09 0.65 -8.18
N HIS A 70 -1.69 1.25 -7.08
CA HIS A 70 -0.77 0.68 -6.09
C HIS A 70 -1.34 0.91 -4.70
N VAL A 71 -1.08 0.01 -3.77
CA VAL A 71 -1.54 0.12 -2.39
C VAL A 71 -0.43 -0.33 -1.43
N GLY A 72 -0.34 0.32 -0.28
CA GLY A 72 0.61 -0.02 0.78
C GLY A 72 0.37 0.82 2.03
N PHE A 73 1.20 0.64 3.05
CA PHE A 73 1.09 1.32 4.32
C PHE A 73 1.97 2.56 4.37
N ALA A 74 1.43 3.68 4.84
CA ALA A 74 2.18 4.90 5.04
C ALA A 74 3.20 4.74 6.19
N ILE A 75 4.46 5.08 5.95
CA ILE A 75 5.52 5.02 6.97
C ILE A 75 6.20 6.38 7.19
N GLY A 76 6.16 7.27 6.21
CA GLY A 76 6.75 8.59 6.30
C GLY A 76 6.44 9.43 5.06
N GLN A 77 6.99 10.63 5.00
CA GLN A 77 6.87 11.52 3.86
C GLN A 77 8.07 12.46 3.76
N ASP A 78 8.25 13.06 2.60
CA ASP A 78 8.98 14.32 2.44
C ASP A 78 8.06 15.35 1.77
N ASP A 79 8.58 16.48 1.31
CA ASP A 79 7.77 17.54 0.69
C ASP A 79 6.98 17.03 -0.52
N THR A 80 7.56 16.11 -1.28
CA THR A 80 7.10 15.70 -2.61
C THR A 80 6.56 14.27 -2.67
N HIS A 81 6.96 13.39 -1.74
CA HIS A 81 6.63 11.96 -1.77
C HIS A 81 6.15 11.42 -0.43
N PHE A 82 5.39 10.32 -0.50
CA PHE A 82 5.17 9.40 0.61
C PHE A 82 6.20 8.28 0.57
N TYR A 83 6.58 7.80 1.74
CA TYR A 83 7.30 6.55 1.91
C TYR A 83 6.27 5.49 2.27
N VAL A 84 6.26 4.40 1.49
CA VAL A 84 5.19 3.41 1.50
C VAL A 84 5.79 2.02 1.63
N LEU A 85 5.44 1.33 2.72
CA LEU A 85 5.72 -0.10 2.86
C LEU A 85 4.70 -0.87 2.02
N GLY A 86 5.16 -1.62 1.03
CA GLY A 86 4.27 -2.31 0.10
C GLY A 86 4.89 -3.52 -0.57
N GLY A 87 4.03 -4.44 -1.00
CA GLY A 87 4.39 -5.60 -1.80
C GLY A 87 4.46 -5.28 -3.29
N ASN A 88 5.06 -6.20 -4.05
CA ASN A 88 5.29 -6.09 -5.50
C ASN A 88 6.01 -4.81 -5.93
N GLN A 89 6.88 -4.29 -5.06
CA GLN A 89 7.79 -3.20 -5.37
C GLN A 89 9.12 -3.83 -5.79
N SER A 90 9.29 -3.98 -7.10
CA SER A 90 10.40 -4.77 -7.70
C SER A 90 10.43 -6.24 -7.27
N ASP A 91 9.26 -6.89 -7.21
CA ASP A 91 9.08 -8.27 -6.65
C ASP A 91 9.38 -8.47 -5.17
N ALA A 92 9.40 -7.40 -4.39
CA ALA A 92 9.70 -7.51 -2.96
C ALA A 92 8.70 -6.72 -2.12
N VAL A 93 8.70 -7.04 -0.82
CA VAL A 93 8.16 -6.16 0.22
C VAL A 93 9.25 -5.16 0.58
N THR A 94 9.04 -3.90 0.24
CA THR A 94 10.04 -2.85 0.45
C THR A 94 9.38 -1.54 0.84
N ILE A 95 10.21 -0.54 1.13
CA ILE A 95 9.80 0.85 1.24
C ILE A 95 10.03 1.51 -0.12
N ALA A 96 8.97 2.02 -0.74
CA ALA A 96 9.07 2.81 -1.96
C ALA A 96 8.68 4.26 -1.71
N ARG A 97 9.36 5.15 -2.42
CA ARG A 97 9.07 6.58 -2.45
C ARG A 97 8.09 6.87 -3.60
N ILE A 98 6.87 7.32 -3.28
CA ILE A 98 5.78 7.52 -4.25
C ILE A 98 5.32 8.98 -4.22
N ILE A 99 5.31 9.64 -5.37
CA ILE A 99 4.97 11.07 -5.49
C ILE A 99 3.55 11.34 -4.99
N LYS A 100 3.38 12.41 -4.21
CA LYS A 100 2.11 12.76 -3.56
C LYS A 100 0.96 12.97 -4.54
N SER A 101 1.24 13.48 -5.74
CA SER A 101 0.22 13.72 -6.77
C SER A 101 -0.50 12.46 -7.26
N ARG A 102 0.08 11.27 -7.04
CA ARG A 102 -0.55 10.00 -7.37
C ARG A 102 -1.51 9.48 -6.30
N LEU A 103 -1.62 10.14 -5.14
CA LEU A 103 -2.48 9.67 -4.06
C LEU A 103 -3.96 9.83 -4.45
N LEU A 104 -4.69 8.71 -4.40
CA LEU A 104 -6.14 8.69 -4.58
C LEU A 104 -6.89 8.79 -3.24
N GLY A 105 -6.30 8.27 -2.16
CA GLY A 105 -6.87 8.37 -0.83
C GLY A 105 -6.08 7.61 0.22
N ALA A 106 -6.35 7.93 1.49
CA ALA A 106 -5.80 7.24 2.65
C ALA A 106 -6.95 6.66 3.50
N ARG A 107 -6.76 5.43 3.98
CA ARG A 107 -7.78 4.64 4.66
C ARG A 107 -7.26 4.07 5.96
N TRP A 108 -8.14 3.96 6.94
CA TRP A 108 -7.86 3.46 8.27
C TRP A 108 -8.89 2.40 8.67
N PRO A 109 -8.53 1.36 9.45
CA PRO A 109 -9.47 0.37 9.95
C PRO A 109 -10.71 0.99 10.60
N ALA A 110 -11.88 0.39 10.37
CA ALA A 110 -13.12 0.76 11.04
C ALA A 110 -13.10 0.34 12.52
N THR A 111 -12.47 -0.79 12.85
CA THR A 111 -12.48 -1.37 14.21
C THR A 111 -11.48 -0.73 15.18
N TYR A 112 -10.57 0.12 14.69
CA TYR A 112 -9.54 0.74 15.52
C TYR A 112 -9.60 2.27 15.44
N PRO A 113 -9.56 3.00 16.57
CA PRO A 113 -9.52 4.46 16.53
C PRO A 113 -8.19 4.94 15.91
N PRO A 114 -8.21 5.94 15.00
CA PRO A 114 -6.97 6.46 14.42
C PRO A 114 -6.14 7.15 15.50
N ARG A 115 -4.90 6.67 15.70
CA ARG A 115 -3.89 7.46 16.38
C ARG A 115 -3.40 8.51 15.39
N LEU A 116 -3.68 9.78 15.66
CA LEU A 116 -3.30 10.92 14.82
C LEU A 116 -1.79 11.22 14.90
N GLN A 117 -0.97 10.22 14.65
CA GLN A 117 0.47 10.37 14.52
C GLN A 117 0.78 10.79 13.09
N ARG A 118 1.28 12.02 12.95
CA ARG A 118 1.73 12.57 11.67
C ARG A 118 2.86 11.70 11.10
N LEU A 119 2.91 11.62 9.78
CA LEU A 119 4.02 10.95 9.09
C LEU A 119 5.35 11.63 9.44
N ALA A 120 6.36 10.82 9.75
CA ALA A 120 7.71 11.30 9.95
C ALA A 120 8.22 11.97 8.66
N THR A 121 8.95 13.08 8.81
CA THR A 121 9.68 13.68 7.69
C THR A 121 10.96 12.89 7.47
N MET A 122 11.15 12.35 6.27
CA MET A 122 12.30 11.50 5.92
C MET A 122 13.12 12.17 4.81
N LYS A 123 14.43 11.91 4.77
CA LYS A 123 15.27 12.34 3.63
C LYS A 123 15.32 11.26 2.55
N PRO A 124 15.40 11.63 1.26
CA PRO A 124 15.65 10.66 0.19
C PRO A 124 16.95 9.87 0.47
N GLY A 125 16.88 8.54 0.42
CA GLY A 125 18.01 7.67 0.72
C GLY A 125 18.23 7.34 2.20
N GLU A 126 17.43 7.91 3.11
CA GLU A 126 17.43 7.54 4.52
C GLU A 126 16.59 6.27 4.71
N PHE A 127 17.24 5.17 5.10
CA PHE A 127 16.56 3.96 5.52
C PHE A 127 16.19 4.08 7.00
N LEU A 128 15.04 3.53 7.39
CA LEU A 128 14.72 3.33 8.79
C LEU A 128 15.72 2.31 9.35
N SER A 129 16.80 2.78 9.97
CA SER A 129 17.70 1.92 10.74
C SER A 129 16.89 1.39 11.93
N THR A 130 16.78 0.07 12.04
CA THR A 130 16.21 -0.54 13.24
C THR A 130 17.34 -0.75 14.25
N THR A 131 17.09 -0.44 15.51
CA THR A 131 18.05 -0.61 16.61
C THR A 131 18.31 -2.07 17.00
N ASN A 132 17.67 -3.03 16.32
CA ASN A 132 17.77 -4.46 16.63
C ASN A 132 18.81 -5.20 15.78
N GLU A 133 19.57 -4.48 14.94
CA GLU A 133 20.60 -5.06 14.06
C GLU A 133 21.98 -4.38 14.22
N ILE A 134 22.27 -3.85 15.41
CA ILE A 134 23.60 -3.39 15.84
C ILE A 134 24.09 -4.27 17.00
#